data_AF-A0A815YJU4-F1
#
_entry.id   AF-A0A815YJU4-F1
#
_cell.length_a   1.000
_cell.length_b   1.000
_cell.length_c   1.000
_cell.angle_alpha   90.00
_cell.angle_beta   90.00
_cell.angle_gamma   90.00
#
_symmetry.space_group_name_H-M   'P 1'
#
loop_
_entity.id
_entity.type
_entity.pdbx_description
1 polymer ?
#
loop_
_entity_poly.entity_id
_entity_poly.type
_entity_poly.pdbx_seq_one_letter_code
_entity_poly.pdbx_strand_id
1 'polypeptide(L)'
;KKLYWQLLDLRYNVTLDNDIFRVLHSSLPSSISSSTKIFSFKINFVPTKSGTYKTRILLYISHNNQTPYTYIELTGKLLMPNLIFSIRYLMFPPVPLDIESGGTVCVRTKGFEK
;
A
#
# COMPACT_ATOMS: atom_id res chain seq x y z
N LYS A 1 -6.10 -33.90 -17.82
CA LYS A 1 -5.60 -32.55 -18.18
C LYS A 1 -4.82 -32.00 -16.98
N LYS A 2 -3.51 -31.77 -17.09
CA LYS A 2 -2.71 -31.14 -16.02
C LYS A 2 -2.82 -29.62 -16.17
N LEU A 3 -3.28 -28.95 -15.13
CA LEU A 3 -3.23 -27.49 -15.03
C LEU A 3 -1.85 -27.11 -14.51
N TYR A 4 -1.06 -26.46 -15.35
CA TYR A 4 0.22 -25.88 -14.97
C TYR A 4 -0.02 -24.40 -14.72
N TRP A 5 0.02 -24.01 -13.44
CA TRP A 5 0.01 -22.62 -13.03
C TRP A 5 1.38 -22.03 -13.38
N GLN A 6 1.47 -21.32 -14.50
CA GLN A 6 2.65 -20.51 -14.73
C GLN A 6 2.58 -19.30 -13.82
N LEU A 7 3.75 -18.96 -13.32
CA LEU A 7 3.99 -17.75 -12.59
C LEU A 7 3.27 -16.59 -13.24
N LEU A 8 2.52 -15.88 -12.40
CA LEU A 8 2.63 -14.45 -12.39
C LEU A 8 4.12 -14.13 -12.58
N ASP A 9 4.51 -13.69 -13.78
CA ASP A 9 5.90 -13.37 -14.12
C ASP A 9 6.29 -12.09 -13.36
N LEU A 10 6.38 -12.24 -12.04
CA LEU A 10 6.69 -11.22 -11.05
C LEU A 10 8.21 -11.09 -10.92
N ARG A 11 8.97 -11.47 -11.95
CA ARG A 11 10.43 -11.28 -12.02
C ARG A 11 10.84 -9.81 -11.91
N TYR A 12 9.88 -8.91 -12.01
CA TYR A 12 10.01 -7.50 -11.70
C TYR A 12 9.27 -7.23 -10.39
N ASN A 13 9.80 -6.34 -9.54
CA ASN A 13 9.05 -5.80 -8.41
C ASN A 13 7.70 -5.30 -8.92
N VAL A 14 6.63 -6.08 -8.79
CA VAL A 14 5.32 -5.66 -9.28
C VAL A 14 4.72 -4.80 -8.21
N THR A 15 4.90 -3.51 -8.45
CA THR A 15 4.17 -2.48 -7.78
C THR A 15 2.83 -2.35 -8.49
N LEU A 16 1.77 -2.57 -7.74
CA LEU A 16 0.40 -2.46 -8.21
C LEU A 16 -0.16 -1.16 -7.67
N ASP A 17 -0.90 -0.46 -8.52
CA ASP A 17 -1.57 0.78 -8.15
C ASP A 17 -0.57 1.80 -7.57
N ASN A 18 0.40 2.24 -8.38
CA ASN A 18 1.40 3.25 -8.01
C ASN A 18 2.13 2.97 -6.68
N ASP A 19 2.65 1.76 -6.51
CA ASP A 19 3.39 1.31 -5.32
C ASP A 19 2.57 1.16 -4.02
N ILE A 20 1.23 1.23 -4.08
CA ILE A 20 0.36 1.07 -2.92
C ILE A 20 0.31 -0.39 -2.46
N PHE A 21 0.22 -1.35 -3.40
CA PHE A 21 0.38 -2.77 -3.10
C PHE A 21 1.68 -3.28 -3.69
N ARG A 22 2.55 -3.84 -2.86
CA ARG A 22 3.87 -4.35 -3.27
C ARG A 22 3.96 -5.83 -2.94
N VAL A 23 4.16 -6.67 -3.93
CA VAL A 23 4.37 -8.10 -3.70
C VAL A 23 5.82 -8.35 -3.30
N LEU A 24 6.05 -9.07 -2.20
CA LEU A 24 7.40 -9.38 -1.75
C LEU A 24 8.00 -10.51 -2.58
N HIS A 25 9.00 -10.19 -3.40
CA HIS A 25 9.68 -11.12 -4.31
C HIS A 25 10.21 -12.38 -3.60
N SER A 26 10.72 -12.25 -2.37
CA SER A 26 11.23 -13.38 -1.58
C SER A 26 10.17 -14.40 -1.16
N SER A 27 8.88 -14.08 -1.33
CA SER A 27 7.77 -14.97 -0.98
C SER A 27 7.18 -15.71 -2.19
N LEU A 28 7.77 -15.56 -3.38
CA LEU A 28 7.26 -16.14 -4.62
C LEU A 28 8.08 -17.35 -5.07
N PRO A 29 7.47 -18.53 -5.21
CA PRO A 29 8.06 -19.68 -5.87
C PRO A 29 8.09 -19.41 -7.38
N SER A 30 9.08 -20.00 -8.03
CA SER A 30 9.32 -19.92 -9.48
C SER A 30 8.43 -20.85 -10.32
N SER A 31 7.63 -21.73 -9.69
CA SER A 31 6.51 -22.46 -10.29
C SER A 31 5.60 -23.05 -9.20
N ILE A 32 4.29 -23.19 -9.48
CA ILE A 32 3.36 -23.92 -8.61
C ILE A 32 3.00 -25.23 -9.32
N SER A 33 3.65 -26.31 -8.92
CA SER A 33 3.33 -27.66 -9.42
C SER A 33 1.94 -28.10 -8.92
N SER A 34 1.24 -28.91 -9.71
CA SER A 34 -0.04 -29.54 -9.34
C SER A 34 0.04 -30.39 -8.07
N SER A 35 1.24 -30.75 -7.59
CA SER A 35 1.47 -31.45 -6.32
C SER A 35 1.48 -30.52 -5.10
N THR A 36 1.61 -29.21 -5.31
CA THR A 36 1.69 -28.21 -4.23
C THR A 36 0.26 -27.83 -3.84
N LYS A 37 -0.17 -28.27 -2.66
CA LYS A 37 -1.55 -28.06 -2.21
C LYS A 37 -1.86 -26.62 -1.78
N ILE A 38 -0.86 -25.90 -1.30
CA ILE A 38 -1.01 -24.53 -0.79
C ILE A 38 0.19 -23.71 -1.20
N PHE A 39 -0.07 -22.53 -1.76
CA PHE A 39 0.92 -21.50 -2.04
C PHE A 39 0.57 -20.24 -1.25
N SER A 40 1.58 -19.55 -0.73
CA SER A 40 1.42 -18.32 0.05
C SER A 40 2.46 -17.29 -0.37
N PHE A 41 2.03 -16.04 -0.53
CA PHE A 41 2.89 -14.89 -0.78
C PHE A 41 2.51 -13.74 0.13
N LYS A 42 3.40 -12.76 0.25
CA LYS A 42 3.22 -11.58 1.10
C LYS A 42 3.02 -10.34 0.24
N ILE A 43 2.08 -9.51 0.65
CA ILE A 43 1.80 -8.20 0.06
C ILE A 43 2.01 -7.14 1.13
N ASN A 44 2.79 -6.11 0.81
CA ASN A 44 2.87 -4.90 1.61
C ASN A 44 1.84 -3.89 1.10
N PHE A 45 1.07 -3.29 2.01
CA PHE A 45 0.12 -2.22 1.72
C PHE A 45 0.68 -0.91 2.27
N VAL A 46 1.07 0.01 1.38
CA VAL A 46 1.76 1.26 1.71
C VAL A 46 1.06 2.46 1.04
N PRO A 47 -0.21 2.73 1.39
CA PRO A 47 -0.93 3.90 0.89
C PRO A 47 -0.39 5.20 1.48
N THR A 48 -0.36 6.26 0.67
CA THR A 48 0.11 7.59 1.07
C THR A 48 -1.01 8.56 1.44
N LYS A 49 -2.27 8.21 1.17
CA LYS A 49 -3.46 9.02 1.45
C LYS A 49 -4.57 8.17 2.04
N SER A 50 -5.49 8.78 2.78
CA SER A 50 -6.72 8.10 3.19
C SER A 50 -7.54 7.71 1.96
N GLY A 51 -8.16 6.53 2.01
CA GLY A 51 -8.96 6.05 0.90
C GLY A 51 -9.12 4.53 0.88
N THR A 52 -9.93 4.08 -0.09
CA THR A 52 -10.05 2.67 -0.42
C THR A 52 -9.32 2.43 -1.73
N TYR A 53 -8.39 1.48 -1.70
CA TYR A 53 -7.55 1.09 -2.81
C TYR A 53 -7.94 -0.31 -3.27
N LYS A 54 -8.05 -0.48 -4.58
CA LYS A 54 -8.42 -1.75 -5.19
C LYS A 54 -7.48 -2.05 -6.33
N THR A 55 -6.97 -3.28 -6.35
CA THR A 55 -6.14 -3.74 -7.46
C THR A 55 -6.39 -5.22 -7.73
N ARG A 56 -5.90 -5.71 -8.86
CA ARG A 56 -6.06 -7.09 -9.30
C ARG A 56 -4.72 -7.68 -9.68
N ILE A 57 -4.46 -8.87 -9.15
CA ILE A 57 -3.34 -9.71 -9.52
C ILE A 57 -3.85 -10.72 -10.55
N LEU A 58 -3.41 -10.59 -11.80
CA LEU A 58 -3.86 -11.46 -12.90
C LEU A 58 -3.07 -12.78 -12.90
N LEU A 59 -3.78 -13.91 -12.95
CA LEU A 59 -3.22 -15.26 -12.96
C LEU A 59 -3.34 -15.85 -14.37
N TYR A 60 -2.26 -16.44 -14.88
CA TYR A 60 -2.19 -17.01 -16.22
C TYR A 60 -1.94 -18.53 -16.18
N ILE A 61 -2.37 -19.23 -17.23
CA ILE A 61 -2.05 -20.65 -17.45
C ILE A 61 -0.81 -20.75 -18.32
N SER A 62 0.00 -21.79 -18.09
CA SER A 62 1.23 -22.03 -18.86
C SER A 62 1.05 -21.92 -20.37
N HIS A 63 1.93 -21.15 -21.02
CA HIS A 63 1.95 -20.90 -22.47
C HIS A 63 0.78 -20.08 -23.03
N ASN A 64 -0.05 -19.47 -22.18
CA ASN A 64 -1.07 -18.51 -22.59
C ASN A 64 -1.00 -17.24 -21.73
N ASN A 65 -0.20 -16.28 -22.21
CA ASN A 65 -0.04 -14.97 -21.56
C ASN A 65 -1.00 -13.92 -22.14
N GLN A 66 -1.80 -14.27 -23.15
CA GLN A 66 -2.69 -13.32 -23.83
C GLN A 66 -4.00 -13.14 -23.10
N THR A 67 -4.49 -14.18 -22.42
CA THR A 67 -5.74 -14.15 -21.65
C THR A 67 -5.51 -14.59 -20.22
N PRO A 68 -5.80 -13.73 -19.21
CA PRO A 68 -5.72 -14.13 -17.82
C PRO A 68 -6.78 -15.20 -17.55
N TYR A 69 -6.37 -16.28 -16.90
CA TYR A 69 -7.27 -17.37 -16.52
C TYR A 69 -8.17 -16.97 -15.36
N THR A 70 -7.62 -16.26 -14.38
CA THR A 70 -8.37 -15.71 -13.25
C THR A 70 -7.62 -14.53 -12.65
N TYR A 71 -8.15 -13.93 -11.59
CA TYR A 71 -7.48 -12.85 -10.87
C TYR A 71 -7.76 -12.95 -9.38
N ILE A 72 -6.84 -12.40 -8.59
CA ILE A 72 -7.01 -12.16 -7.16
C ILE A 72 -7.29 -10.67 -7.00
N GLU A 73 -8.46 -10.33 -6.50
CA GLU A 73 -8.80 -8.95 -6.16
C GLU A 73 -8.26 -8.61 -4.77
N LEU A 74 -7.52 -7.50 -4.69
CA LEU A 74 -7.00 -6.93 -3.46
C LEU A 74 -7.78 -5.66 -3.15
N THR A 75 -8.30 -5.56 -1.94
CA THR A 75 -8.92 -4.34 -1.43
C THR A 75 -8.26 -3.97 -0.11
N GLY A 76 -7.73 -2.75 -0.04
CA GLY A 76 -7.12 -2.18 1.17
C GLY A 76 -7.78 -0.85 1.49
N LYS A 77 -7.97 -0.55 2.78
CA LYS A 77 -8.51 0.73 3.23
C LYS A 77 -7.54 1.39 4.20
N LEU A 78 -7.15 2.63 3.91
CA LEU A 78 -6.41 3.48 4.84
C LEU A 78 -7.35 4.54 5.41
N LEU A 79 -7.42 4.58 6.73
CA LEU A 79 -8.02 5.66 7.48
C LEU A 79 -6.88 6.49 8.05
N MET A 80 -6.75 7.74 7.60
CA MET A 80 -5.71 8.65 8.08
C MET A 80 -6.33 9.64 9.08
N PRO A 81 -5.64 9.95 10.20
CA PRO A 81 -6.18 10.89 11.17
C PRO A 81 -6.18 12.29 10.57
N ASN A 82 -7.30 12.99 10.73
CA ASN A 82 -7.38 14.40 10.40
C ASN A 82 -6.84 15.22 11.56
N LEU A 83 -5.81 16.02 11.31
CA LEU A 83 -5.25 16.94 12.30
C LEU A 83 -5.82 18.33 12.07
N ILE A 84 -6.31 18.93 13.15
CA ILE A 84 -6.71 20.34 13.20
C ILE A 84 -5.66 21.09 14.00
N PHE A 85 -5.06 22.08 13.37
CA PHE A 85 -4.28 23.10 14.05
C PHE A 85 -5.25 24.17 14.56
N SER A 86 -5.28 24.39 15.88
CA SER A 86 -6.26 25.30 16.48
C SER A 86 -5.99 26.77 16.17
N ILE A 87 -4.82 27.11 15.61
CA ILE A 87 -4.41 28.48 15.30
C ILE A 87 -4.08 28.62 13.82
N ARG A 88 -4.47 29.75 13.22
CA ARG A 88 -4.08 30.11 11.84
C ARG A 88 -2.76 30.86 11.78
N TYR A 89 -2.40 31.54 12.86
CA TYR A 89 -1.20 32.35 12.98
C TYR A 89 -0.59 32.18 14.37
N LEU A 90 0.73 32.06 14.42
CA LEU A 90 1.50 32.12 15.67
C LEU A 90 2.19 33.48 15.70
N MET A 91 1.65 34.41 16.48
CA MET A 91 2.19 35.76 16.60
C MET A 91 3.08 35.84 17.84
N PHE A 92 4.33 36.22 17.64
CA PHE A 92 5.24 36.54 18.72
C PHE A 92 5.23 38.05 18.95
N PRO A 93 5.07 38.52 20.19
CA PRO A 93 5.29 39.92 20.50
C PRO A 93 6.78 40.28 20.26
N PRO A 94 7.14 41.57 20.18
CA PRO A 94 8.53 41.99 20.09
C PRO A 94 9.38 41.33 21.20
N VAL A 95 10.45 40.65 20.80
CA VAL A 95 11.33 39.92 21.70
C VAL A 95 12.67 40.66 21.78
N PRO A 96 13.25 40.85 22.97
CA PRO A 96 14.58 41.43 23.12
C PRO A 96 15.65 40.60 22.38
N LEU A 97 16.73 41.26 21.98
CA LEU A 97 17.89 40.61 21.40
C LEU A 97 18.50 39.61 22.39
N ASP A 98 19.00 38.49 21.87
CA ASP A 98 19.64 37.40 22.62
C ASP A 98 18.74 36.66 23.62
N ILE A 99 17.41 36.77 23.49
CA ILE A 99 16.44 35.97 24.27
C ILE A 99 15.70 34.99 23.37
N GLU A 100 15.72 33.71 23.72
CA GLU A 100 14.91 32.69 23.05
C GLU A 100 13.42 32.92 23.29
N SER A 101 12.64 32.87 22.21
CA SER A 101 11.18 32.95 22.24
C SER A 101 10.58 31.60 21.85
N GLY A 102 9.61 31.16 22.63
CA GLY A 102 8.91 29.89 22.41
C GLY A 102 7.40 30.09 22.37
N GLY A 103 6.72 29.25 21.58
CA GLY A 103 5.26 29.22 21.50
C GLY A 103 4.78 27.78 21.39
N THR A 104 3.72 27.45 22.12
CA THR A 104 3.10 26.12 22.08
C THR A 104 1.85 26.16 21.22
N VAL A 105 1.75 25.25 20.27
CA VAL A 105 0.56 25.08 19.44
C VAL A 105 -0.19 23.83 19.87
N CYS A 106 -1.49 23.96 20.11
CA CYS A 106 -2.34 22.80 20.34
C CYS A 106 -2.71 22.16 19.00
N VAL A 107 -2.30 20.91 18.81
CA VAL A 107 -2.74 20.08 17.69
C VAL A 107 -3.80 19.13 18.22
N ARG A 108 -4.98 19.13 17.59
CA ARG A 108 -6.08 18.23 17.96
C ARG A 108 -6.37 17.27 16.82
N THR A 109 -6.64 16.01 17.16
CA THR A 109 -7.17 15.06 16.17
C THR A 109 -8.67 15.29 16.00
N LYS A 110 -9.17 15.28 14.77
CA LYS A 110 -10.60 15.27 14.43
C LYS A 110 -11.14 13.84 14.27
N GLY A 111 -10.37 12.85 14.70
CA GLY A 111 -10.61 11.43 14.37
C GLY A 111 -10.21 11.09 12.94
N PHE A 112 -10.79 10.02 12.41
CA PHE A 112 -10.50 9.50 11.07
C PHE A 112 -11.61 9.90 10.10
N GLU A 113 -11.25 10.33 8.89
CA GLU A 113 -12.22 10.51 7.80
C GLU A 113 -12.68 9.12 7.31
N LYS A 114 -14.00 8.88 7.31
CA LYS A 114 -14.60 7.57 7.00
C LYS A 114 -14.70 7.27 5.51
#